data_AF-A0A445E9P5-F1
#
_entry.id   AF-A0A445E9P5-F1
#
_cell.length_a   1.000
_cell.length_b   1.000
_cell.length_c   1.000
_cell.angle_alpha   90.00
_cell.angle_beta   90.00
_cell.angle_gamma   90.00
#
_symmetry.space_group_name_H-M   'P 1'
#
loop_
_entity.id
_entity.type
_entity.pdbx_description
1 polymer ?
#
loop_
_entity_poly.entity_id
_entity_poly.type
_entity_poly.pdbx_seq_one_letter_code
_entity_poly.pdbx_strand_id
1 'polypeptide(L)'
;MSEKKKAIVRDLGFGGLMHIPPMRVHHKLLKELANSFKLGKNTLETSYGSFRVKPNTIGVALGLNASGDLFPEKVSYKELSEENKQIFRRFQGRTLKNLTDGMMSIGVGNEQDCLMFKRIFILYIQMAFLLPTTINKISHVHLAPIFKMDKIKEGNWGAPCSEFYHQGHN
;
A
#
# COMPACT_ATOMS: atom_id res chain seq x y z
N MET A 1 -0.10 -17.81 4.55
CA MET A 1 0.65 -17.64 3.28
C MET A 1 1.62 -18.79 3.10
N SER A 2 1.69 -19.39 1.91
CA SER A 2 2.68 -20.42 1.57
C SER A 2 4.06 -19.82 1.27
N GLU A 3 5.13 -20.61 1.34
CA GLU A 3 6.50 -20.12 1.06
C GLU A 3 6.66 -19.53 -0.35
N LYS A 4 6.01 -20.10 -1.37
CA LYS A 4 6.01 -19.53 -2.72
C LYS A 4 5.42 -18.12 -2.76
N LYS A 5 4.30 -17.89 -2.08
CA LYS A 5 3.69 -16.55 -1.98
C LYS A 5 4.58 -15.58 -1.22
N LYS A 6 5.24 -16.03 -0.16
CA LYS A 6 6.23 -15.23 0.59
C LYS A 6 7.42 -14.83 -0.26
N ALA A 7 7.95 -15.74 -1.08
CA ALA A 7 9.03 -15.43 -2.02
C ALA A 7 8.61 -14.33 -3.00
N ILE A 8 7.42 -14.42 -3.57
CA ILE A 8 6.87 -13.38 -4.46
C ILE A 8 6.80 -12.01 -3.75
N VAL A 9 6.35 -11.96 -2.49
CA VAL A 9 6.28 -10.71 -1.71
C VAL A 9 7.67 -10.08 -1.52
N ARG A 10 8.69 -10.90 -1.23
CA ARG A 10 10.08 -10.45 -1.15
C ARG A 10 10.58 -9.93 -2.49
N ASP A 11 10.29 -10.66 -3.57
CA ASP A 11 10.67 -10.25 -4.92
C ASP A 11 10.03 -8.92 -5.29
N LEU A 12 8.81 -8.62 -4.86
CA LEU A 12 8.18 -7.31 -5.09
C LEU A 12 8.81 -6.14 -4.32
N GLY A 13 9.78 -6.39 -3.43
CA GLY A 13 10.40 -5.36 -2.59
C GLY A 13 9.66 -5.10 -1.27
N PHE A 14 8.67 -5.94 -0.93
CA PHE A 14 7.87 -5.82 0.30
C PHE A 14 8.30 -6.82 1.38
N GLY A 15 9.51 -7.38 1.27
CA GLY A 15 10.05 -8.34 2.23
C GLY A 15 10.14 -7.77 3.66
N GLY A 16 10.42 -6.46 3.80
CA GLY A 16 10.46 -5.76 5.08
C GLY A 16 9.18 -5.89 5.89
N LEU A 17 8.01 -5.80 5.23
CA LEU A 17 6.71 -5.91 5.89
C LEU A 17 6.48 -7.27 6.55
N MET A 18 7.14 -8.32 6.07
CA MET A 18 7.02 -9.65 6.65
C MET A 18 7.69 -9.80 8.01
N HIS A 19 8.61 -8.89 8.34
CA HIS A 19 9.35 -8.89 9.61
C HIS A 19 8.63 -8.09 10.69
N ILE A 20 7.57 -7.35 10.34
CA ILE A 20 6.76 -6.60 11.30
C ILE A 20 5.96 -7.62 12.12
N PRO A 21 6.22 -7.75 13.43
CA PRO A 21 5.46 -8.66 14.27
C PRO A 21 4.00 -8.19 14.38
N PRO A 22 3.05 -9.07 14.69
CA PRO A 22 1.71 -8.64 15.06
C PRO A 22 1.78 -7.67 16.25
N MET A 23 1.49 -6.39 16.02
CA MET A 23 1.51 -5.37 17.08
C MET A 23 0.10 -5.13 17.60
N ARG A 24 -0.08 -5.22 18.93
CA ARG A 24 -1.26 -4.68 19.61
C ARG A 24 -0.95 -3.25 20.04
N VAL A 25 -1.32 -2.28 19.21
CA VAL A 25 -1.14 -0.87 19.56
C VAL A 25 -2.36 -0.41 20.33
N HIS A 26 -2.17 0.03 21.58
CA HIS A 26 -3.26 0.57 22.38
C HIS A 26 -3.82 1.83 21.72
N HIS A 27 -5.16 1.93 21.65
CA HIS A 27 -5.83 3.09 21.06
C HIS A 27 -5.39 4.42 21.68
N LYS A 28 -5.12 4.43 23.00
CA LYS A 28 -4.59 5.60 23.71
C LYS A 28 -3.26 6.07 23.13
N LEU A 29 -2.34 5.14 22.84
CA LEU A 29 -1.03 5.45 22.25
C LEU A 29 -1.18 5.98 20.82
N LEU A 30 -2.08 5.40 20.00
CA LEU A 30 -2.38 5.93 18.66
C LEU A 30 -2.93 7.36 18.72
N LYS A 31 -3.81 7.64 19.68
CA LYS A 31 -4.36 8.98 19.89
C LYS A 31 -3.29 9.98 20.32
N GLU A 32 -2.40 9.59 21.23
CA GLU A 32 -1.26 10.42 21.64
C GLU A 32 -0.32 10.70 20.47
N LEU A 33 0.05 9.67 19.70
CA LEU A 33 0.87 9.82 18.48
C LEU A 33 0.23 10.77 17.45
N ALA A 34 -1.07 10.63 17.21
CA ALA A 34 -1.81 11.49 16.30
C ALA A 34 -1.82 12.95 16.78
N ASN A 35 -2.06 13.18 18.08
CA ASN A 35 -2.06 14.53 18.67
C ASN A 35 -0.68 15.19 18.68
N SER A 36 0.38 14.37 18.79
CA SER A 36 1.77 14.78 18.76
C SER A 36 2.27 15.14 17.35
N PHE A 37 1.54 14.78 16.29
CA PHE A 37 1.97 15.00 14.92
C PHE A 37 1.55 16.40 14.41
N LYS A 38 2.53 17.25 14.10
CA LYS A 38 2.33 18.58 13.52
C LYS A 38 2.30 18.51 12.01
N LEU A 39 1.09 18.57 11.45
CA LEU A 39 0.89 18.34 10.04
C LEU A 39 1.65 19.33 9.13
N GLY A 40 1.52 20.63 9.37
CA GLY A 40 2.15 21.66 8.53
C GLY A 40 3.70 21.62 8.52
N LYS A 41 4.31 20.94 9.49
CA LYS A 41 5.77 20.74 9.57
C LYS A 41 6.19 19.29 9.30
N ASN A 42 5.24 18.39 9.09
CA ASN A 42 5.45 16.94 8.99
C ASN A 42 6.37 16.43 10.12
N THR A 43 6.09 16.82 11.36
CA THR A 43 6.98 16.61 12.51
C THR A 43 6.23 15.96 13.67
N LEU A 44 6.77 14.88 14.22
CA LEU A 44 6.27 14.22 15.43
C LEU A 44 6.95 14.81 16.66
N GLU A 45 6.18 15.41 17.56
CA GLU A 45 6.67 15.96 18.83
C GLU A 45 6.50 14.96 19.97
N THR A 46 7.60 14.60 20.62
CA THR A 46 7.63 13.69 21.77
C THR A 46 8.31 14.36 22.95
N SER A 47 8.22 13.77 24.14
CA SER A 47 8.99 14.22 25.31
C SER A 47 10.51 14.14 25.10
N TYR A 48 10.97 13.34 24.14
CA TYR A 48 12.39 13.18 23.80
C TYR A 48 12.88 14.14 22.71
N GLY A 49 11.99 14.92 22.10
CA GLY A 49 12.30 15.84 21.02
C GLY A 49 11.36 15.73 19.83
N SER A 50 11.69 16.47 18.76
CA SER A 50 10.91 16.57 17.53
C SER A 50 11.57 15.81 16.38
N PHE A 51 10.79 14.98 15.70
CA PHE A 51 11.25 14.13 14.60
C PHE A 51 10.52 14.50 13.31
N ARG A 52 11.24 15.02 12.33
CA ARG A 52 10.67 15.28 11.01
C ARG A 52 10.46 13.96 10.27
N VAL A 53 9.20 13.63 10.01
CA VAL A 53 8.81 12.45 9.23
C VAL A 53 9.01 12.80 7.75
N LYS A 54 9.72 11.95 7.01
CA LYS A 54 9.91 12.08 5.56
C LYS A 54 9.50 10.77 4.89
N PRO A 55 9.09 10.79 3.62
CA PRO A 55 8.86 9.58 2.83
C PRO A 55 10.00 8.56 2.94
N ASN A 56 11.26 9.02 2.88
CA ASN A 56 12.43 8.16 3.03
C ASN A 56 12.52 7.51 4.43
N THR A 57 12.18 8.24 5.49
CA THR A 57 12.15 7.69 6.86
C THR A 57 11.10 6.60 7.00
N ILE A 58 9.91 6.80 6.41
CA ILE A 58 8.84 5.80 6.38
C ILE A 58 9.28 4.58 5.56
N GLY A 59 9.88 4.80 4.39
CA GLY A 59 10.41 3.74 3.54
C GLY A 59 11.41 2.86 4.27
N VAL A 60 12.43 3.47 4.89
CA VAL A 60 13.42 2.72 5.68
C VAL A 60 12.78 1.97 6.84
N ALA A 61 11.86 2.59 7.59
CA ALA A 61 11.20 1.97 8.73
C ALA A 61 10.34 0.76 8.33
N LEU A 62 9.68 0.82 7.16
CA LEU A 62 8.82 -0.25 6.65
C LEU A 62 9.55 -1.22 5.72
N GLY A 63 10.82 -0.97 5.41
CA GLY A 63 11.57 -1.70 4.38
C GLY A 63 10.96 -1.59 2.98
N LEU A 64 10.42 -0.42 2.64
CA LEU A 64 9.84 -0.08 1.35
C LEU A 64 10.75 0.86 0.56
N ASN A 65 10.73 0.73 -0.77
CA ASN A 65 11.38 1.71 -1.63
C ASN A 65 10.67 3.07 -1.52
N ALA A 66 11.40 4.11 -1.15
CA ALA A 66 10.93 5.49 -1.10
C ALA A 66 11.63 6.40 -2.13
N SER A 67 12.35 5.78 -3.07
CA SER A 67 12.95 6.44 -4.23
C SER A 67 12.16 6.15 -5.50
N GLY A 68 12.43 6.90 -6.58
CA GLY A 68 11.74 6.76 -7.86
C GLY A 68 10.47 7.61 -7.97
N ASP A 69 9.76 7.40 -9.07
CA ASP A 69 8.58 8.18 -9.42
C ASP A 69 7.33 7.73 -8.65
N LEU A 70 6.40 8.67 -8.47
CA LEU A 70 5.06 8.36 -7.98
C LEU A 70 4.28 7.57 -9.04
N PHE A 71 3.41 6.68 -8.59
CA PHE A 71 2.41 6.10 -9.47
C PHE A 71 1.39 7.17 -9.86
N PRO A 72 0.83 7.12 -11.09
CA PRO A 72 -0.25 8.03 -11.47
C PRO A 72 -1.42 7.94 -10.49
N GLU A 73 -1.96 9.08 -10.07
CA GLU A 73 -3.10 9.12 -9.15
C GLU A 73 -4.38 8.55 -9.80
N LYS A 74 -4.48 8.73 -11.13
CA LYS A 74 -5.67 8.36 -11.90
C LYS A 74 -5.32 7.44 -13.05
N VAL A 75 -6.14 6.41 -13.23
CA VAL A 75 -6.16 5.56 -14.42
C VAL A 75 -7.33 5.96 -15.30
N SER A 76 -7.05 6.35 -16.55
CA SER A 76 -8.09 6.61 -17.55
C SER A 76 -8.63 5.29 -18.08
N TYR A 77 -9.87 4.93 -17.72
CA TYR A 77 -10.50 3.69 -18.18
C TYR A 77 -10.59 3.60 -19.72
N LYS A 78 -10.72 4.74 -20.40
CA LYS A 78 -10.79 4.82 -21.86
C LYS A 78 -9.47 4.42 -22.52
N GLU A 79 -8.35 4.68 -21.88
CA GLU A 79 -6.99 4.40 -22.37
C GLU A 79 -6.49 3.00 -22.00
N LEU A 80 -7.24 2.24 -21.19
CA LEU A 80 -6.87 0.87 -20.85
C LEU A 80 -7.05 -0.07 -22.05
N SER A 81 -6.15 -1.04 -22.18
CA SER A 81 -6.36 -2.21 -23.04
C SER A 81 -7.58 -3.02 -22.58
N GLU A 82 -8.17 -3.84 -23.45
CA GLU A 82 -9.34 -4.66 -23.07
C GLU A 82 -9.05 -5.62 -21.92
N GLU A 83 -7.86 -6.22 -21.88
CA GLU A 83 -7.40 -7.00 -20.73
C GLU A 83 -7.37 -6.18 -19.44
N ASN A 84 -6.80 -4.97 -19.48
CA ASN A 84 -6.73 -4.10 -18.31
C ASN A 84 -8.13 -3.61 -17.88
N LYS A 85 -9.07 -3.42 -18.82
CA LYS A 85 -10.46 -3.11 -18.49
C LYS A 85 -11.15 -4.29 -17.79
N GLN A 86 -10.86 -5.54 -18.16
CA GLN A 86 -11.38 -6.70 -17.44
C GLN A 86 -10.85 -6.75 -16.00
N ILE A 87 -9.54 -6.49 -15.81
CA ILE A 87 -8.91 -6.42 -14.49
C ILE A 87 -9.51 -5.29 -13.66
N PHE A 88 -9.70 -4.11 -14.27
CA PHE A 88 -10.35 -2.96 -13.66
C PHE A 88 -11.74 -3.33 -13.12
N ARG A 89 -12.60 -3.89 -13.97
CA ARG A 89 -13.97 -4.32 -13.59
C ARG A 89 -13.96 -5.39 -12.49
N ARG A 90 -12.97 -6.29 -12.51
CA ARG A 90 -12.83 -7.35 -11.50
C ARG A 90 -12.56 -6.83 -10.09
N PHE A 91 -11.81 -5.73 -9.97
CA PHE A 91 -11.45 -5.12 -8.70
C PHE A 91 -12.38 -3.98 -8.27
N GLN A 92 -13.11 -3.37 -9.21
CA GLN A 92 -14.06 -2.32 -8.88
C GLN A 92 -15.07 -2.77 -7.81
N GLY A 93 -15.20 -1.97 -6.75
CA GLY A 93 -16.15 -2.24 -5.66
C GLY A 93 -15.78 -3.41 -4.74
N ARG A 94 -14.62 -4.06 -4.93
CA ARG A 94 -14.13 -5.08 -4.01
C ARG A 94 -13.73 -4.47 -2.68
N THR A 95 -13.89 -5.23 -1.61
CA THR A 95 -13.54 -4.83 -0.25
C THR A 95 -12.19 -5.37 0.19
N LEU A 96 -11.64 -4.83 1.28
CA LEU A 96 -10.44 -5.39 1.91
C LEU A 96 -10.61 -6.88 2.26
N LYS A 97 -11.80 -7.29 2.73
CA LYS A 97 -12.12 -8.71 2.96
C LYS A 97 -12.00 -9.53 1.67
N ASN A 98 -12.55 -9.04 0.56
CA ASN A 98 -12.43 -9.74 -0.72
C ASN A 98 -10.98 -9.88 -1.17
N LEU A 99 -10.12 -8.89 -0.88
CA LEU A 99 -8.69 -8.98 -1.17
C LEU A 99 -8.00 -10.01 -0.27
N THR A 100 -8.30 -10.05 1.03
CA THR A 100 -7.78 -11.07 1.94
C THR A 100 -8.16 -12.48 1.50
N ASP A 101 -9.45 -12.71 1.21
CA ASP A 101 -9.96 -14.00 0.77
C ASP A 101 -9.33 -14.41 -0.58
N GLY A 102 -9.22 -13.46 -1.52
CA GLY A 102 -8.56 -13.65 -2.81
C GLY A 102 -7.07 -13.98 -2.68
N MET A 103 -6.36 -13.27 -1.81
CA MET A 103 -4.94 -13.51 -1.54
C MET A 103 -4.69 -14.89 -0.96
N MET A 104 -5.60 -15.39 -0.13
CA MET A 104 -5.49 -16.72 0.48
C MET A 104 -5.85 -17.83 -0.51
N SER A 105 -6.95 -17.67 -1.25
CA SER A 105 -7.48 -18.70 -2.16
C SER A 105 -6.68 -18.86 -3.46
N ILE A 106 -6.09 -17.79 -3.99
CA ILE A 106 -5.44 -17.86 -5.31
C ILE A 106 -4.20 -18.78 -5.30
N GLY A 107 -4.06 -19.61 -6.33
CA GLY A 107 -2.84 -20.38 -6.55
C GLY A 107 -1.66 -19.49 -6.96
N VAL A 108 -0.45 -20.04 -6.94
CA VAL A 108 0.75 -19.40 -7.54
C VAL A 108 1.56 -20.43 -8.34
N GLY A 109 0.86 -21.40 -8.93
CA GLY A 109 1.46 -22.50 -9.70
C GLY A 109 1.71 -22.16 -11.17
N ASN A 110 1.01 -21.16 -11.71
CA ASN A 110 1.17 -20.67 -13.07
C ASN A 110 1.39 -19.14 -13.08
N GLU A 111 1.81 -18.61 -14.22
CA GLU A 111 2.18 -17.20 -14.37
C GLU A 111 0.99 -16.25 -14.23
N GLN A 112 -0.18 -16.61 -14.77
CA GLN A 112 -1.37 -15.77 -14.73
C GLN A 112 -1.88 -15.57 -13.30
N ASP A 113 -1.99 -16.66 -12.53
CA ASP A 113 -2.38 -16.61 -11.12
C ASP A 113 -1.32 -15.93 -10.26
N CYS A 114 -0.04 -16.14 -10.58
CA CYS A 114 1.06 -15.42 -9.93
C CYS A 114 0.95 -13.91 -10.14
N LEU A 115 0.73 -13.45 -11.39
CA LEU A 115 0.53 -12.03 -11.70
C LEU A 115 -0.70 -11.48 -10.97
N MET A 116 -1.79 -12.26 -10.92
CA MET A 116 -3.00 -11.83 -10.25
C MET A 116 -2.86 -11.79 -8.72
N PHE A 117 -2.10 -12.71 -8.14
CA PHE A 117 -1.70 -12.67 -6.74
C PHE A 117 -0.90 -11.40 -6.44
N LYS A 118 0.09 -11.05 -7.28
CA LYS A 118 0.87 -9.82 -7.12
C LYS A 118 -0.05 -8.58 -7.12
N ARG A 119 -1.02 -8.50 -8.03
CA ARG A 119 -2.01 -7.40 -8.08
C ARG A 119 -2.89 -7.33 -6.83
N ILE A 120 -3.42 -8.47 -6.38
CA ILE A 120 -4.22 -8.54 -5.14
C ILE A 120 -3.39 -8.08 -3.94
N PHE A 121 -2.14 -8.53 -3.85
CA PHE A 121 -1.23 -8.16 -2.77
C PHE A 121 -0.96 -6.65 -2.74
N ILE A 122 -0.68 -6.03 -3.89
CA ILE A 122 -0.46 -4.58 -3.98
C ILE A 122 -1.70 -3.80 -3.54
N LEU A 123 -2.89 -4.17 -4.02
CA LEU A 123 -4.15 -3.55 -3.58
C LEU A 123 -4.38 -3.70 -2.08
N TYR A 124 -4.09 -4.89 -1.54
CA TYR A 124 -4.21 -5.17 -0.12
C TYR A 124 -3.28 -4.27 0.71
N ILE A 125 -2.00 -4.17 0.34
CA ILE A 125 -1.03 -3.32 1.03
C ILE A 125 -1.43 -1.84 0.96
N GLN A 126 -1.89 -1.37 -0.20
CA GLN A 126 -2.38 0.00 -0.33
C GLN A 126 -3.58 0.25 0.60
N MET A 127 -4.60 -0.60 0.58
CA MET A 127 -5.80 -0.39 1.39
C MET A 127 -5.60 -0.61 2.90
N ALA A 128 -4.74 -1.56 3.28
CA ALA A 128 -4.55 -1.92 4.69
C ALA A 128 -3.52 -1.03 5.39
N PHE A 129 -2.49 -0.56 4.65
CA PHE A 129 -1.31 0.07 5.25
C PHE A 129 -0.95 1.43 4.66
N LEU A 130 -0.89 1.56 3.33
CA LEU A 130 -0.24 2.75 2.73
C LEU A 130 -1.19 3.92 2.47
N LEU A 131 -2.41 3.61 2.04
CA LEU A 131 -3.48 4.55 1.69
C LEU A 131 -4.82 4.05 2.29
N PRO A 132 -4.91 3.84 3.61
CA PRO A 132 -6.14 3.39 4.22
C PRO A 132 -7.21 4.46 4.06
N THR A 133 -8.36 4.11 3.48
CA THR A 133 -9.50 5.04 3.38
C THR A 133 -10.62 4.61 4.32
N THR A 134 -11.48 5.55 4.72
CA THR A 134 -12.70 5.24 5.50
C THR A 134 -13.69 4.37 4.71
N ILE A 135 -13.55 4.35 3.39
CA ILE A 135 -14.37 3.54 2.49
C ILE A 135 -13.74 2.14 2.41
N ASN A 136 -14.51 1.13 2.80
CA ASN A 136 -14.03 -0.27 2.82
C ASN A 136 -13.88 -0.92 1.42
N LYS A 137 -13.99 -0.13 0.34
CA LYS A 137 -13.95 -0.57 -1.06
C LYS A 137 -12.75 0.03 -1.80
N ILE A 138 -12.25 -0.69 -2.79
CA ILE A 138 -11.19 -0.21 -3.68
C ILE A 138 -11.65 1.06 -4.40
N SER A 139 -10.98 2.18 -4.10
CA SER A 139 -11.04 3.43 -4.86
C SER A 139 -10.08 3.42 -6.07
N HIS A 140 -10.33 4.31 -7.03
CA HIS A 140 -9.51 4.50 -8.24
C HIS A 140 -8.03 4.80 -7.94
N VAL A 141 -7.74 5.46 -6.82
CA VAL A 141 -6.38 5.80 -6.39
C VAL A 141 -5.50 4.56 -6.15
N HIS A 142 -6.11 3.39 -5.89
CA HIS A 142 -5.38 2.14 -5.69
C HIS A 142 -5.10 1.39 -7.00
N LEU A 143 -5.73 1.78 -8.12
CA LEU A 143 -5.73 0.95 -9.33
C LEU A 143 -4.52 1.20 -10.24
N ALA A 144 -3.84 2.35 -10.13
CA ALA A 144 -2.71 2.61 -11.03
C ALA A 144 -1.54 1.63 -10.88
N PRO A 145 -1.10 1.26 -9.66
CA PRO A 145 0.06 0.37 -9.52
C PRO A 145 -0.16 -1.02 -10.13
N ILE A 146 -1.37 -1.59 -10.07
CA ILE A 146 -1.65 -2.93 -10.60
C ILE A 146 -1.54 -3.05 -12.13
N PHE A 147 -1.50 -1.91 -12.83
CA PHE A 147 -1.26 -1.84 -14.29
C PHE A 147 0.20 -1.54 -14.65
N LYS A 148 1.05 -1.24 -13.66
CA LYS A 148 2.48 -0.95 -13.81
C LYS A 148 3.32 -1.96 -13.02
N MET A 149 3.01 -3.24 -13.20
CA MET A 149 3.62 -4.34 -12.42
C MET A 149 5.13 -4.46 -12.62
N ASP A 150 5.64 -4.02 -13.77
CA ASP A 150 7.05 -3.89 -14.11
C ASP A 150 7.78 -2.85 -13.24
N LYS A 151 7.09 -1.80 -12.80
CA LYS A 151 7.66 -0.70 -12.02
C LYS A 151 7.45 -0.80 -10.51
N ILE A 152 6.84 -1.88 -10.03
CA ILE A 152 6.45 -2.02 -8.61
C ILE A 152 7.64 -1.88 -7.66
N LYS A 153 8.82 -2.43 -8.00
CA LYS A 153 9.99 -2.32 -7.12
C LYS A 153 10.61 -0.92 -7.09
N GLU A 154 10.49 -0.21 -8.20
CA GLU A 154 11.14 1.09 -8.45
C GLU A 154 10.26 2.27 -8.01
N GLY A 155 8.95 2.05 -7.84
CA GLY A 155 8.03 3.09 -7.43
C GLY A 155 8.29 3.58 -6.00
N ASN A 156 7.96 4.85 -5.78
CA ASN A 156 8.06 5.47 -4.46
C ASN A 156 6.83 5.13 -3.61
N TRP A 157 6.97 4.15 -2.72
CA TRP A 157 5.91 3.71 -1.81
C TRP A 157 5.86 4.49 -0.50
N GLY A 158 6.89 5.26 -0.16
CA GLY A 158 6.93 6.08 1.05
C GLY A 158 6.22 7.43 0.92
N ALA A 159 6.07 7.94 -0.31
CA ALA A 159 5.47 9.25 -0.57
C ALA A 159 3.94 9.28 -0.40
N PRO A 160 3.15 8.31 -0.91
CA PRO A 160 1.71 8.27 -0.67
C PRO A 160 1.34 8.22 0.82
N CYS A 161 2.16 7.52 1.63
CA CYS A 161 2.00 7.53 3.09
C CYS A 161 2.15 8.92 3.70
N SER A 162 3.00 9.77 3.13
CA SER A 162 3.19 11.15 3.60
C SER A 162 2.05 12.07 3.17
N GLU A 163 1.57 11.96 1.92
CA GLU A 163 0.46 12.77 1.40
C GLU A 163 -0.87 12.51 2.10
N PHE A 164 -1.15 11.26 2.51
CA PHE A 164 -2.35 10.92 3.25
C PHE A 164 -2.48 11.71 4.56
N TYR A 165 -1.37 11.92 5.28
CA TYR A 165 -1.38 12.77 6.47
C TYR A 165 -1.73 14.24 6.14
N HIS A 166 -1.36 14.73 4.96
CA HIS A 166 -1.61 16.12 4.51
C HIS A 166 -3.06 16.37 4.08
N GLN A 167 -3.78 15.35 3.61
CA GLN A 167 -5.15 15.49 3.11
C GLN A 167 -6.23 15.04 4.12
N GLY A 168 -5.84 14.45 5.25
CA GLY A 168 -6.76 13.82 6.22
C GLY A 168 -7.73 14.73 6.98
N HIS A 169 -7.79 16.03 6.71
CA HIS A 169 -8.82 16.94 7.25
C HIS A 169 -9.20 18.01 6.22
N ASN A 170 -10.19 17.68 5.39
CA ASN A 170 -11.19 18.62 4.88
C ASN A 170 -12.55 17.91 4.90
#